data_AF-A0A7K4FUR6-F1
#
_entry.id   AF-A0A7K4FUR6-F1
#
_cell.length_a   1.000
_cell.length_b   1.000
_cell.length_c   1.000
_cell.angle_alpha   90.00
_cell.angle_beta   90.00
_cell.angle_gamma   90.00
#
_symmetry.space_group_name_H-M   'P 1'
#
loop_
_entity.id
_entity.type
_entity.pdbx_description
1 polymer ?
#
loop_
_entity_poly.entity_id
_entity_poly.type
_entity_poly.pdbx_seq_one_letter_code
_entity_poly.pdbx_strand_id
1 'polypeptide(L)'
;MAANLYSDGGIFAPGTGSVGFIRKNGIMKRLGGWGWFFGDEGSASWIARTAITYSTRVKDGIEKDSKLPEEVERFFGLPFRETIAYLSKKQDKRLIASFAARVDALAVEGDDLALKIMEETADYIRKIIGRLSTTGGRVSLIGGVMRSKVIREKLEVLGVPIYFGYQAVIGGIARLTNITFDERDYILKELGKSLRDLPEEKLMKCLFAKREEIF
;
A
#
# COMPACT_ATOMS: atom_id res chain seq x y z
N MET A 1 0.37 -12.14 10.54
CA MET A 1 0.22 -13.52 11.06
C MET A 1 -1.11 -14.14 10.64
N ALA A 2 -2.25 -13.47 10.79
CA ALA A 2 -3.56 -13.97 10.35
C ALA A 2 -3.61 -14.32 8.84
N ALA A 3 -2.98 -13.51 7.98
CA ALA A 3 -2.94 -13.77 6.54
C ALA A 3 -2.16 -15.03 6.12
N ASN A 4 -1.23 -15.50 6.95
CA ASN A 4 -0.56 -16.79 6.77
C ASN A 4 -1.06 -17.84 7.78
N LEU A 5 -2.23 -17.64 8.40
CA LEU A 5 -2.84 -18.59 9.34
C LEU A 5 -1.87 -19.03 10.47
N TYR A 6 -1.02 -18.13 10.97
CA TYR A 6 0.03 -18.41 11.96
C TYR A 6 1.02 -19.55 11.59
N SER A 7 1.02 -19.97 10.33
CA SER A 7 2.06 -20.82 9.77
C SER A 7 3.31 -20.00 9.43
N ASP A 8 4.41 -20.71 9.18
CA ASP A 8 5.64 -20.08 8.71
C ASP A 8 5.41 -19.39 7.37
N GLY A 9 6.07 -18.25 7.18
CA GLY A 9 5.91 -17.42 6.00
C GLY A 9 6.14 -15.95 6.23
N GLY A 10 5.92 -15.18 5.18
CA GLY A 10 6.15 -13.74 5.12
C GLY A 10 4.87 -12.95 4.91
N ILE A 11 4.82 -11.77 5.49
CA ILE A 11 3.81 -10.75 5.19
C ILE A 11 4.53 -9.45 4.88
N PHE A 12 4.10 -8.73 3.88
CA PHE A 12 4.51 -7.35 3.65
C PHE A 12 3.28 -6.46 3.53
N ALA A 13 3.31 -5.33 4.22
CA ALA A 13 2.17 -4.43 4.31
C ALA A 13 2.49 -3.02 3.81
N PRO A 14 2.40 -2.75 2.50
CA PRO A 14 2.58 -1.43 1.92
C PRO A 14 1.27 -0.62 1.99
N GLY A 15 1.10 0.15 3.07
CA GLY A 15 0.01 1.10 3.28
C GLY A 15 0.52 2.54 3.28
N THR A 16 0.05 3.36 4.22
CA THR A 16 0.63 4.71 4.46
C THR A 16 2.13 4.64 4.74
N GLY A 17 2.57 3.66 5.53
CA GLY A 17 3.97 3.23 5.65
C GLY A 17 4.13 1.79 5.15
N SER A 18 5.31 1.22 5.29
CA SER A 18 5.55 -0.17 4.91
C SER A 18 6.26 -0.96 6.01
N VAL A 19 5.79 -2.18 6.25
CA VAL A 19 6.40 -3.10 7.20
C VAL A 19 6.20 -4.54 6.75
N GLY A 20 7.23 -5.35 6.89
CA GLY A 20 7.18 -6.78 6.69
C GLY A 20 7.45 -7.55 7.97
N PHE A 21 6.95 -8.78 8.01
CA PHE A 21 7.27 -9.75 9.05
C PHE A 21 7.51 -11.13 8.45
N ILE A 22 8.50 -11.82 8.99
CA ILE A 22 8.79 -13.23 8.77
C ILE A 22 8.42 -13.98 10.03
N ARG A 23 7.71 -15.09 9.88
CA ARG A 23 7.59 -16.14 10.90
C ARG A 23 8.31 -17.39 10.42
N LYS A 24 9.20 -17.94 11.24
CA LYS A 24 9.82 -19.26 11.01
C LYS A 24 10.02 -19.98 12.33
N ASN A 25 9.52 -21.22 12.48
CA ASN A 25 9.61 -22.02 13.70
C ASN A 25 9.15 -21.26 14.95
N GLY A 26 8.07 -20.48 14.83
CA GLY A 26 7.56 -19.65 15.93
C GLY A 26 8.35 -18.37 16.21
N ILE A 27 9.52 -18.17 15.59
CA ILE A 27 10.33 -16.97 15.72
C ILE A 27 9.83 -15.91 14.73
N MET A 28 9.66 -14.69 15.23
CA MET A 28 9.23 -13.54 14.44
C MET A 28 10.39 -12.58 14.18
N LYS A 29 10.55 -12.17 12.92
CA LYS A 29 11.51 -11.15 12.51
C LYS A 29 10.82 -10.05 11.70
N ARG A 30 11.06 -8.80 12.08
CA ARG A 30 10.58 -7.62 11.34
C ARG A 30 11.50 -7.30 10.17
N LEU A 31 10.92 -6.81 9.08
CA LEU A 31 11.61 -6.23 7.92
C LEU A 31 11.03 -4.84 7.65
N GLY A 32 11.88 -3.83 7.47
CA GLY A 32 11.42 -2.45 7.28
C GLY A 32 10.69 -1.90 8.51
N GLY A 33 9.84 -0.88 8.30
CA GLY A 33 9.14 -0.20 9.38
C GLY A 33 10.07 0.69 10.23
N TRP A 34 11.14 1.22 9.62
CA TRP A 34 12.11 2.13 10.25
C TRP A 34 11.59 3.57 10.42
N GLY A 35 10.38 3.84 9.95
CA GLY A 35 9.77 5.17 9.94
C GLY A 35 9.88 5.84 8.58
N TRP A 36 9.03 6.84 8.37
CA TRP A 36 8.77 7.40 7.04
C TRP A 36 9.82 8.39 6.56
N PHE A 37 10.68 8.88 7.45
CA PHE A 37 11.71 9.84 7.11
C PHE A 37 12.89 9.16 6.39
N PHE A 38 13.35 8.01 6.92
CA PHE A 38 14.49 7.23 6.42
C PHE A 38 14.12 5.81 5.95
N GLY A 39 12.85 5.55 5.69
CA GLY A 39 12.36 4.23 5.30
C GLY A 39 10.96 4.30 4.72
N ASP A 40 10.17 3.26 5.00
CA ASP A 40 8.85 3.04 4.42
C ASP A 40 8.86 2.90 2.88
N GLU A 41 9.94 2.41 2.28
CA GLU A 41 9.98 2.21 0.84
C GLU A 41 8.91 1.19 0.40
N GLY A 42 8.36 1.40 -0.80
CA GLY A 42 7.18 0.67 -1.25
C GLY A 42 5.85 1.11 -0.63
N SER A 43 5.84 2.12 0.27
CA SER A 43 4.61 2.67 0.84
C SER A 43 4.05 3.86 0.05
N ALA A 44 2.81 4.24 0.35
CA ALA A 44 2.21 5.47 -0.16
C ALA A 44 2.98 6.74 0.27
N SER A 45 3.49 6.80 1.51
CA SER A 45 4.34 7.93 1.93
C SER A 45 5.64 8.02 1.12
N TRP A 46 6.22 6.89 0.74
CA TRP A 46 7.42 6.86 -0.09
C TRP A 46 7.12 7.31 -1.52
N ILE A 47 6.08 6.75 -2.16
CA ILE A 47 5.62 7.17 -3.50
C ILE A 47 5.42 8.70 -3.54
N ALA A 48 4.65 9.23 -2.59
CA ALA A 48 4.31 10.65 -2.56
C ALA A 48 5.53 11.55 -2.33
N ARG A 49 6.40 11.22 -1.36
CA ARG A 49 7.63 12.00 -1.13
C ARG A 49 8.54 11.96 -2.34
N THR A 50 8.70 10.80 -2.97
CA THR A 50 9.52 10.63 -4.17
C THR A 50 8.95 11.49 -5.29
N ALA A 51 7.64 11.45 -5.52
CA ALA A 51 6.97 12.29 -6.52
C ALA A 51 7.15 13.79 -6.27
N ILE A 52 6.88 14.27 -5.05
CA ILE A 52 7.09 15.69 -4.68
C ILE A 52 8.56 16.09 -4.87
N THR A 53 9.51 15.21 -4.53
CA THR A 53 10.94 15.45 -4.74
C THR A 53 11.29 15.55 -6.23
N TYR A 54 10.74 14.66 -7.06
CA TYR A 54 10.93 14.73 -8.50
C TYR A 54 10.28 15.98 -9.10
N SER A 55 9.13 16.42 -8.60
CA SER A 55 8.49 17.67 -9.02
C SER A 55 9.38 18.90 -8.80
N THR A 56 10.21 18.94 -7.75
CA THR A 56 11.16 20.05 -7.57
C THR A 56 12.18 20.07 -8.71
N ARG A 57 12.68 18.89 -9.11
CA ARG A 57 13.65 18.75 -10.20
C ARG A 57 13.06 19.10 -11.56
N VAL A 58 11.77 18.81 -11.79
CA VAL A 58 11.06 19.27 -13.00
C VAL A 58 10.96 20.79 -13.02
N LYS A 59 10.55 21.42 -11.90
CA LYS A 59 10.51 22.90 -11.78
C LYS A 59 11.89 23.55 -11.96
N ASP A 60 12.96 22.85 -11.60
CA ASP A 60 14.36 23.29 -11.80
C ASP A 60 14.91 22.96 -13.21
N GLY A 61 14.17 22.25 -14.07
CA GLY A 61 14.60 21.86 -15.42
C GLY A 61 15.63 20.72 -15.46
N ILE A 62 15.78 19.95 -14.38
CA ILE A 62 16.73 18.83 -14.26
C ILE A 62 16.13 17.53 -14.79
N GLU A 63 14.84 17.30 -14.52
CA GLU A 63 14.09 16.15 -15.04
C GLU A 63 13.25 16.58 -16.23
N LYS A 64 12.83 15.61 -17.05
CA LYS A 64 11.91 15.86 -18.18
C LYS A 64 10.57 16.41 -17.69
N ASP A 65 9.87 17.09 -18.59
CA ASP A 65 8.50 17.57 -18.37
C ASP A 65 7.59 16.45 -17.85
N SER A 66 6.82 16.78 -16.83
CA SER A 66 5.87 15.90 -16.14
C SER A 66 4.74 16.76 -15.59
N LYS A 67 3.55 16.17 -15.47
CA LYS A 67 2.36 16.79 -14.86
C LYS A 67 2.42 16.81 -13.32
N LEU A 68 3.43 16.19 -12.73
CA LEU A 68 3.55 16.05 -11.28
C LEU A 68 3.59 17.39 -10.53
N PRO A 69 4.30 18.44 -10.97
CA PRO A 69 4.32 19.71 -10.25
C PRO A 69 2.95 20.40 -10.22
N GLU A 70 2.23 20.42 -11.34
CA GLU A 70 0.87 20.98 -11.42
C GLU A 70 -0.10 20.15 -10.58
N GLU A 71 0.07 18.83 -10.56
CA GLU A 71 -0.75 17.94 -9.74
C GLU A 71 -0.54 18.17 -8.25
N VAL A 72 0.71 18.44 -7.82
CA VAL A 72 1.02 18.82 -6.44
C VAL A 72 0.29 20.11 -6.08
N GLU A 73 0.37 21.14 -6.93
CA GLU A 73 -0.31 22.43 -6.71
C GLU A 73 -1.83 22.25 -6.61
N ARG A 74 -2.41 21.48 -7.54
CA ARG A 74 -3.84 21.18 -7.60
C ARG A 74 -4.31 20.40 -6.37
N PHE A 75 -3.56 19.40 -5.94
CA PHE A 75 -3.96 18.53 -4.83
C PHE A 75 -3.92 19.24 -3.48
N PHE A 76 -2.88 20.04 -3.24
CA PHE A 76 -2.71 20.76 -1.97
C PHE A 76 -3.35 22.15 -1.97
N GLY A 77 -3.78 22.67 -3.12
CA GLY A 77 -4.47 23.94 -3.25
C GLY A 77 -3.58 25.15 -2.99
N LEU A 78 -2.26 25.00 -3.15
CA LEU A 78 -1.26 26.03 -2.87
C LEU A 78 -0.22 26.06 -4.00
N PRO A 79 0.36 27.23 -4.32
CA PRO A 79 1.51 27.32 -5.22
C PRO A 79 2.63 26.37 -4.80
N PHE A 80 3.42 25.88 -5.75
CA PHE A 80 4.32 24.75 -5.52
C PHE A 80 5.28 24.99 -4.35
N ARG A 81 5.91 26.18 -4.30
CA ARG A 81 6.85 26.55 -3.24
C ARG A 81 6.18 26.63 -1.86
N GLU A 82 4.94 27.11 -1.81
CA GLU A 82 4.14 27.17 -0.58
C GLU A 82 3.73 25.77 -0.13
N THR A 83 3.38 24.89 -1.06
CA THR A 83 3.12 23.47 -0.77
C THR A 83 4.34 22.82 -0.12
N ILE A 84 5.55 23.00 -0.67
CA ILE A 84 6.78 22.45 -0.09
C ILE A 84 7.01 22.97 1.34
N ALA A 85 6.87 24.28 1.55
CA ALA A 85 7.03 24.89 2.89
C ALA A 85 5.98 24.37 3.88
N TYR A 86 4.72 24.26 3.44
CA TYR A 86 3.61 23.75 4.23
C TYR A 86 3.84 22.30 4.66
N LEU A 87 4.18 21.41 3.72
CA LEU A 87 4.43 19.99 4.01
C LEU A 87 5.65 19.80 4.90
N SER A 88 6.72 20.58 4.67
CA SER A 88 7.94 20.54 5.47
C SER A 88 7.70 20.97 6.92
N LYS A 89 6.81 21.95 7.14
CA LYS A 89 6.42 22.40 8.48
C LYS A 89 5.47 21.42 9.17
N LYS A 90 4.50 20.87 8.43
CA LYS A 90 3.50 19.94 8.98
C LYS A 90 4.08 18.57 9.32
N GLN A 91 4.96 18.05 8.47
CA GLN A 91 5.52 16.70 8.59
C GLN A 91 4.47 15.61 8.83
N ASP A 92 3.27 15.77 8.26
CA ASP A 92 2.18 14.81 8.40
C ASP A 92 2.32 13.72 7.34
N LYS A 93 2.74 12.53 7.78
CA LYS A 93 2.90 11.35 6.94
C LYS A 93 1.62 10.98 6.21
N ARG A 94 0.45 11.04 6.86
CA ARG A 94 -0.83 10.63 6.25
C ARG A 94 -1.24 11.61 5.17
N LEU A 95 -1.08 12.90 5.44
CA LEU A 95 -1.34 13.97 4.48
C LEU A 95 -0.43 13.86 3.26
N ILE A 96 0.85 13.53 3.44
CA ILE A 96 1.76 13.35 2.31
C ILE A 96 1.39 12.07 1.54
N ALA A 97 1.17 10.95 2.25
CA ALA A 97 0.82 9.68 1.63
C ALA A 97 -0.48 9.71 0.81
N SER A 98 -1.43 10.61 1.13
CA SER A 98 -2.67 10.72 0.36
C SER A 98 -2.44 11.17 -1.09
N PHE A 99 -1.32 11.83 -1.37
CA PHE A 99 -0.93 12.22 -2.73
C PHE A 99 -0.56 11.03 -3.63
N ALA A 100 -0.18 9.88 -3.05
CA ALA A 100 0.25 8.71 -3.83
C ALA A 100 -0.81 8.20 -4.83
N ALA A 101 -2.11 8.37 -4.51
CA ALA A 101 -3.19 8.02 -5.41
C ALA A 101 -3.19 8.88 -6.70
N ARG A 102 -2.76 10.14 -6.61
CA ARG A 102 -2.59 11.01 -7.78
C ARG A 102 -1.39 10.61 -8.63
N VAL A 103 -0.31 10.17 -7.99
CA VAL A 103 0.87 9.62 -8.69
C VAL A 103 0.48 8.36 -9.48
N ASP A 104 -0.28 7.44 -8.88
CA ASP A 104 -0.79 6.25 -9.58
C ASP A 104 -1.70 6.64 -10.76
N ALA A 105 -2.59 7.62 -10.59
CA ALA A 105 -3.47 8.10 -11.65
C ALA A 105 -2.67 8.68 -12.83
N LEU A 106 -1.66 9.52 -12.56
CA LEU A 106 -0.79 10.08 -13.59
C LEU A 106 0.02 9.01 -14.32
N ALA A 107 0.51 7.99 -13.61
CA ALA A 107 1.18 6.85 -14.23
C ALA A 107 0.26 6.13 -15.22
N VAL A 108 -1.02 5.95 -14.87
CA VAL A 108 -2.04 5.36 -15.77
C VAL A 108 -2.35 6.28 -16.96
N GLU A 109 -2.28 7.60 -16.78
CA GLU A 109 -2.42 8.59 -17.85
C GLU A 109 -1.18 8.70 -18.77
N GLY A 110 -0.10 7.96 -18.49
CA GLY A 110 1.11 7.93 -19.30
C GLY A 110 2.14 9.00 -18.95
N ASP A 111 2.12 9.56 -17.73
CA ASP A 111 3.22 10.40 -17.25
C ASP A 111 4.45 9.53 -16.95
N ASP A 112 5.53 9.71 -17.72
CA ASP A 112 6.75 8.90 -17.64
C ASP A 112 7.40 8.93 -16.25
N LEU A 113 7.38 10.08 -15.58
CA LEU A 113 8.03 10.24 -14.28
C LEU A 113 7.21 9.58 -13.17
N ALA A 114 5.88 9.76 -13.20
CA ALA A 114 4.97 9.04 -12.32
C ALA A 114 5.08 7.52 -12.54
N LEU A 115 5.10 7.07 -13.79
CA LEU A 115 5.28 5.67 -14.13
C LEU A 115 6.57 5.12 -13.51
N LYS A 116 7.71 5.77 -13.77
CA LYS A 116 9.02 5.40 -13.18
C LYS A 116 8.95 5.24 -11.67
N ILE A 117 8.30 6.16 -10.95
CA ILE A 117 8.15 6.07 -9.49
C ILE A 117 7.36 4.83 -9.08
N MET A 118 6.28 4.52 -9.80
CA MET A 118 5.47 3.33 -9.54
C MET A 118 6.25 2.04 -9.89
N GLU A 119 7.11 2.07 -10.91
CA GLU A 119 8.01 0.96 -11.25
C GLU A 119 9.06 0.73 -10.14
N GLU A 120 9.74 1.79 -9.68
CA GLU A 120 10.70 1.71 -8.58
C GLU A 120 10.04 1.20 -7.29
N THR A 121 8.77 1.60 -7.06
CA THR A 121 7.95 1.07 -5.96
C THR A 121 7.79 -0.43 -6.09
N ALA A 122 7.32 -0.91 -7.25
CA ALA A 122 7.11 -2.33 -7.50
C ALA A 122 8.43 -3.12 -7.34
N ASP A 123 9.54 -2.60 -7.86
CA ASP A 123 10.85 -3.24 -7.75
C ASP A 123 11.33 -3.39 -6.32
N TYR A 124 11.12 -2.38 -5.47
CA TYR A 124 11.41 -2.50 -4.04
C TYR A 124 10.54 -3.60 -3.40
N ILE A 125 9.24 -3.63 -3.73
CA ILE A 125 8.32 -4.65 -3.22
C ILE A 125 8.75 -6.06 -3.68
N ARG A 126 9.21 -6.22 -4.91
CA ARG A 126 9.79 -7.47 -5.43
C ARG A 126 10.99 -7.92 -4.61
N LYS A 127 11.90 -7.01 -4.25
CA LYS A 127 13.07 -7.31 -3.40
C LYS A 127 12.63 -7.79 -2.01
N ILE A 128 11.61 -7.15 -1.41
CA ILE A 128 11.05 -7.59 -0.13
C ILE A 128 10.41 -8.97 -0.25
N ILE A 129 9.62 -9.22 -1.30
CA ILE A 129 9.04 -10.55 -1.56
C ILE A 129 10.12 -11.61 -1.69
N GLY A 130 11.18 -11.33 -2.46
CA GLY A 130 12.33 -12.23 -2.61
C GLY A 130 12.93 -12.58 -1.24
N ARG A 131 13.10 -11.58 -0.38
CA ARG A 131 13.60 -11.81 0.98
C ARG A 131 12.65 -12.64 1.83
N LEU A 132 11.35 -12.36 1.77
CA LEU A 132 10.31 -13.07 2.50
C LEU A 132 10.17 -14.53 2.05
N SER A 133 10.42 -14.82 0.77
CA SER A 133 10.27 -16.16 0.19
C SER A 133 11.36 -17.14 0.66
N THR A 134 12.53 -16.63 1.08
CA THR A 134 13.66 -17.47 1.55
C THR A 134 13.40 -18.26 2.84
N THR A 135 12.27 -18.01 3.52
CA THR A 135 12.00 -18.61 4.84
C THR A 135 11.18 -19.90 4.78
N GLY A 136 10.79 -20.37 3.59
CA GLY A 136 10.15 -21.68 3.39
C GLY A 136 8.65 -21.69 3.68
N GLY A 137 7.96 -20.57 3.49
CA GLY A 137 6.52 -20.44 3.73
C GLY A 137 5.84 -19.48 2.76
N ARG A 138 4.52 -19.31 2.89
CA ARG A 138 3.71 -18.45 2.00
C ARG A 138 4.05 -16.97 2.24
N VAL A 139 4.14 -16.19 1.17
CA VAL A 139 4.24 -14.73 1.23
C VAL A 139 2.87 -14.12 0.93
N SER A 140 2.48 -13.11 1.69
CA SER A 140 1.22 -12.38 1.47
C SER A 140 1.46 -10.88 1.44
N LEU A 141 0.83 -10.17 0.52
CA LEU A 141 0.87 -8.69 0.44
C LEU A 141 -0.44 -8.10 0.95
N ILE A 142 -0.37 -7.08 1.82
CA ILE A 142 -1.56 -6.42 2.38
C ILE A 142 -1.39 -4.91 2.43
N GLY A 143 -2.11 -4.17 1.61
CA GLY A 143 -2.14 -2.72 1.80
C GLY A 143 -2.73 -1.96 0.64
N GLY A 144 -3.02 -0.68 0.88
CA GLY A 144 -3.66 0.19 -0.11
C GLY A 144 -2.83 0.36 -1.38
N VAL A 145 -1.50 0.32 -1.29
CA VAL A 145 -0.60 0.42 -2.44
C VAL A 145 -0.84 -0.70 -3.45
N MET A 146 -1.25 -1.88 -3.00
CA MET A 146 -1.54 -3.01 -3.88
C MET A 146 -2.75 -2.78 -4.79
N ARG A 147 -3.59 -1.76 -4.53
CA ARG A 147 -4.73 -1.45 -5.41
C ARG A 147 -4.27 -0.94 -6.79
N SER A 148 -3.10 -0.32 -6.86
CA SER A 148 -2.48 0.15 -8.11
C SER A 148 -2.37 -0.99 -9.12
N LYS A 149 -2.91 -0.78 -10.32
CA LYS A 149 -2.80 -1.73 -11.43
C LYS A 149 -1.35 -1.82 -11.93
N VAL A 150 -0.68 -0.68 -12.06
CA VAL A 150 0.73 -0.56 -12.49
C VAL A 150 1.64 -1.41 -11.60
N ILE A 151 1.49 -1.31 -10.28
CA ILE A 151 2.27 -2.12 -9.36
C ILE A 151 1.91 -3.60 -9.49
N ARG A 152 0.61 -3.94 -9.56
CA ARG A 152 0.18 -5.35 -9.63
C ARG A 152 0.69 -6.06 -10.87
N GLU A 153 0.61 -5.46 -12.05
CA GLU A 153 1.07 -6.07 -13.29
C GLU A 153 2.57 -6.45 -13.22
N LYS A 154 3.40 -5.63 -12.54
CA LYS A 154 4.81 -5.98 -12.29
C LYS A 154 5.04 -7.07 -11.25
N LEU A 155 4.07 -7.30 -10.37
CA LEU A 155 4.12 -8.32 -9.32
C LEU A 155 3.45 -9.64 -9.71
N GLU A 156 2.55 -9.63 -10.70
CA GLU A 156 1.74 -10.80 -11.12
C GLU A 156 2.57 -12.04 -11.44
N VAL A 157 3.76 -11.85 -12.02
CA VAL A 157 4.69 -12.94 -12.36
C VAL A 157 5.23 -13.72 -11.14
N LEU A 158 5.02 -13.22 -9.92
CA LEU A 158 5.54 -13.83 -8.70
C LEU A 158 4.57 -14.82 -8.05
N GLY A 159 3.32 -14.89 -8.50
CA GLY A 159 2.33 -15.83 -7.94
C GLY A 159 2.04 -15.63 -6.44
N VAL A 160 2.29 -14.44 -5.91
CA VAL A 160 2.11 -14.11 -4.49
C VAL A 160 0.67 -13.68 -4.22
N PRO A 161 -0.03 -14.25 -3.23
CA PRO A 161 -1.35 -13.77 -2.81
C PRO A 161 -1.35 -12.28 -2.39
N ILE A 162 -2.25 -11.50 -2.99
CA ILE A 162 -2.43 -10.07 -2.74
C ILE A 162 -3.79 -9.83 -2.07
N TYR A 163 -3.79 -9.05 -1.00
CA TYR A 163 -4.98 -8.68 -0.24
C TYR A 163 -5.05 -7.16 -0.03
N PHE A 164 -6.27 -6.61 0.04
CA PHE A 164 -6.50 -5.15 0.03
C PHE A 164 -7.14 -4.59 1.30
N GLY A 165 -7.40 -5.43 2.31
CA GLY A 165 -8.07 -5.03 3.55
C GLY A 165 -8.67 -6.21 4.31
N TYR A 166 -10.01 -6.26 4.37
CA TYR A 166 -10.81 -7.21 5.17
C TYR A 166 -10.49 -8.69 4.92
N GLN A 167 -9.90 -9.04 3.77
CA GLN A 167 -9.51 -10.43 3.48
C GLN A 167 -8.51 -10.96 4.51
N ALA A 168 -7.65 -10.07 5.04
CA ALA A 168 -6.74 -10.39 6.13
C ALA A 168 -7.44 -10.66 7.47
N VAL A 169 -8.61 -10.04 7.69
CA VAL A 169 -9.44 -10.21 8.88
C VAL A 169 -10.20 -11.53 8.80
N ILE A 170 -10.81 -11.85 7.65
CA ILE A 170 -11.51 -13.13 7.44
C ILE A 170 -10.55 -14.32 7.60
N GLY A 171 -9.31 -14.24 7.11
CA GLY A 171 -8.32 -15.30 7.33
C GLY A 171 -8.05 -15.56 8.82
N GLY A 172 -8.13 -14.53 9.66
CA GLY A 172 -8.05 -14.66 11.12
C GLY A 172 -9.31 -15.30 11.73
N ILE A 173 -10.49 -14.83 11.32
CA ILE A 173 -11.79 -15.35 11.80
C ILE A 173 -11.93 -16.83 11.43
N ALA A 174 -11.63 -17.19 10.18
CA ALA A 174 -11.77 -18.55 9.67
C ALA A 174 -11.08 -19.61 10.54
N ARG A 175 -9.92 -19.24 11.10
CA ARG A 175 -9.15 -20.13 11.97
C ARG A 175 -9.64 -20.17 13.41
N LEU A 176 -10.28 -19.11 13.90
CA LEU A 176 -10.94 -19.10 15.21
C LEU A 176 -12.25 -19.90 15.18
N THR A 177 -12.90 -19.99 14.01
CA THR A 177 -14.22 -20.62 13.84
C THR A 177 -14.17 -21.99 13.14
N ASN A 178 -12.97 -22.52 12.87
CA ASN A 178 -12.75 -23.85 12.30
C ASN A 178 -13.41 -24.09 10.92
N ILE A 179 -13.60 -23.05 10.11
CA ILE A 179 -14.15 -23.17 8.76
C ILE A 179 -13.08 -23.66 7.78
N THR A 180 -13.51 -24.36 6.74
CA THR A 180 -12.65 -24.91 5.68
C THR A 180 -12.12 -23.81 4.74
N PHE A 181 -11.09 -24.16 3.95
CA PHE A 181 -10.53 -23.26 2.94
C PHE A 181 -11.55 -22.86 1.87
N ASP A 182 -12.40 -23.80 1.44
CA ASP A 182 -13.44 -23.55 0.44
C ASP A 182 -14.55 -22.63 0.99
N GLU A 183 -14.96 -22.83 2.25
CA GLU A 183 -15.93 -21.95 2.92
C GLU A 183 -15.36 -20.54 3.12
N ARG A 184 -14.09 -20.42 3.49
CA ARG A 184 -13.39 -19.13 3.56
C ARG A 184 -13.41 -18.43 2.20
N ASP A 185 -13.06 -19.13 1.14
CA ASP A 185 -12.98 -18.54 -0.21
C ASP A 185 -14.36 -18.15 -0.74
N TYR A 186 -15.39 -18.93 -0.41
CA TYR A 186 -16.79 -18.57 -0.64
C TYR A 186 -17.18 -17.29 0.12
N ILE A 187 -16.89 -17.20 1.41
CA ILE A 187 -17.19 -16.01 2.22
C ILE A 187 -16.43 -14.78 1.69
N LEU A 188 -15.16 -14.93 1.31
CA LEU A 188 -14.37 -13.86 0.71
C LEU A 188 -14.98 -13.38 -0.61
N LYS A 189 -15.44 -14.31 -1.45
CA LYS A 189 -16.08 -14.01 -2.74
C LYS A 189 -17.40 -13.28 -2.53
N GLU A 190 -18.26 -13.77 -1.65
CA GLU A 190 -19.57 -13.17 -1.37
C GLU A 190 -19.42 -11.80 -0.68
N LEU A 191 -18.58 -11.69 0.36
CA LEU A 191 -18.31 -10.40 0.99
C LEU A 191 -17.71 -9.42 -0.02
N GLY A 192 -16.83 -9.89 -0.91
CA GLY A 192 -16.26 -9.05 -1.96
C GLY A 192 -17.26 -8.60 -3.03
N LYS A 193 -18.35 -9.32 -3.27
CA LYS A 193 -19.48 -8.84 -4.08
C LYS A 193 -20.28 -7.81 -3.28
N SER A 194 -20.70 -8.14 -2.08
CA SER A 194 -21.52 -7.25 -1.25
C SER A 194 -20.84 -5.91 -0.94
N LEU A 195 -19.52 -5.90 -0.72
CA LEU A 195 -18.77 -4.66 -0.49
C LEU A 195 -18.61 -3.80 -1.76
N ARG A 196 -18.69 -4.37 -2.97
CA ARG A 196 -18.63 -3.61 -4.22
C ARG A 196 -19.91 -2.80 -4.47
N ASP A 197 -21.04 -3.32 -4.00
CA ASP A 197 -22.36 -2.73 -4.22
C ASP A 197 -22.77 -1.74 -3.11
N LEU A 198 -21.92 -1.56 -2.09
CA LEU A 198 -22.20 -0.66 -0.98
C LEU A 198 -21.81 0.79 -1.30
N PRO A 199 -22.66 1.77 -0.95
CA PRO A 199 -22.30 3.18 -1.00
C PRO A 199 -21.07 3.48 -0.12
N GLU A 200 -20.20 4.38 -0.59
CA GLU A 200 -18.95 4.75 0.10
C GLU A 200 -19.17 5.18 1.55
N GLU A 201 -20.25 5.91 1.85
CA GLU A 201 -20.59 6.35 3.21
C GLU A 201 -20.86 5.16 4.16
N LYS A 202 -21.53 4.10 3.68
CA LYS A 202 -21.76 2.88 4.46
C LYS A 202 -20.47 2.10 4.68
N LEU A 203 -19.64 1.98 3.63
CA LEU A 203 -18.31 1.38 3.70
C LEU A 203 -17.45 2.06 4.77
N MET A 204 -17.46 3.39 4.81
CA MET A 204 -16.70 4.17 5.80
C MET A 204 -17.20 3.93 7.23
N LYS A 205 -18.50 3.85 7.46
CA LYS A 205 -19.05 3.51 8.79
C LYS A 205 -18.63 2.10 9.25
N CYS A 206 -18.65 1.11 8.35
CA CYS A 206 -18.23 -0.26 8.67
C CYS A 206 -16.73 -0.39 8.96
N LEU A 207 -15.88 0.38 8.27
CA LEU A 207 -14.42 0.31 8.42
C LEU A 207 -13.90 1.07 9.64
N PHE A 208 -14.65 2.06 10.13
CA PHE A 208 -14.28 2.94 11.23
C PHE A 208 -15.28 2.91 12.40
N ALA A 209 -15.97 1.78 12.60
CA ALA A 209 -16.91 1.59 13.69
C ALA A 209 -16.24 1.87 15.05
N LYS A 210 -16.90 2.66 15.90
CA LYS A 210 -16.38 2.98 17.24
C LYS A 210 -16.52 1.75 18.14
N ARG A 211 -15.64 1.63 19.14
CA ARG A 211 -15.59 0.48 20.07
C ARG A 211 -16.93 0.22 20.78
N GLU A 212 -17.77 1.24 20.88
CA GLU A 212 -19.11 1.22 21.50
C GLU A 212 -20.20 0.61 20.59
N GLU A 213 -19.90 0.36 19.30
CA GLU A 213 -20.87 -0.15 18.31
C GLU A 213 -20.71 -1.66 18.02
N ILE A 214 -19.74 -2.33 18.64
CA ILE A 214 -19.32 -3.71 18.28
C ILE A 214 -19.60 -4.72 19.42
N PHE A 215 -20.17 -4.30 20.55
CA PHE A 215 -20.60 -5.18 21.65
C PHE A 215 -21.93 -4.74 22.23
#